data_AF-A0A538HKM1-F1
#
_entry.id   AF-A0A538HKM1-F1
#
_cell.length_a   1.000
_cell.length_b   1.000
_cell.length_c   1.000
_cell.angle_alpha   90.00
_cell.angle_beta   90.00
_cell.angle_gamma   90.00
#
_symmetry.space_group_name_H-M   'P 1'
#
loop_
_entity.id
_entity.type
_entity.pdbx_description
1 polymer ?
#
loop_
_entity_poly.entity_id
_entity_poly.type
_entity_poly.pdbx_seq_one_letter_code
_entity_poly.pdbx_strand_id
1 'polypeptide(L)'
;MRRACVSVVVCALLAASCAVGARADGLPVLGIDAGGTGVASIAGNARYVTLLAGGKTVVARIDPRGGRVLASTLLRGRFTIPAVAYDGSASGLSADGKRLVLIEPRQSFP
;
A
#
# COMPACT_ATOMS: atom_id res chain seq x y z
N MET A 1 25.60 -1.51 -39.72
CA MET A 1 25.62 -0.77 -38.44
C MET A 1 24.40 0.12 -38.24
N ARG A 2 24.09 1.11 -39.10
CA ARG A 2 22.88 1.96 -38.98
C ARG A 2 21.54 1.20 -38.85
N ARG A 3 21.34 0.14 -39.63
CA ARG A 3 20.11 -0.69 -39.60
C ARG A 3 19.96 -1.48 -38.28
N ALA A 4 21.08 -1.90 -37.68
CA ALA A 4 21.08 -2.61 -36.41
C ALA A 4 20.73 -1.65 -35.24
N CYS A 5 21.25 -0.42 -35.25
CA CYS A 5 20.87 0.60 -34.27
C CYS A 5 19.37 0.93 -34.33
N VAL A 6 18.79 1.07 -35.53
CA VAL A 6 17.35 1.34 -35.69
C VAL A 6 16.50 0.19 -35.13
N SER A 7 16.89 -1.05 -35.40
CA SER A 7 16.16 -2.23 -34.89
C SER A 7 16.19 -2.33 -33.37
N VAL A 8 17.34 -2.02 -32.75
CA VAL A 8 17.49 -2.05 -31.28
C VAL A 8 16.64 -0.95 -30.62
N VAL A 9 16.60 0.26 -31.19
CA VAL A 9 15.78 1.36 -30.68
C VAL A 9 14.29 1.05 -30.77
N VAL A 10 13.83 0.46 -31.88
CA VAL A 10 12.43 0.08 -32.06
C VAL A 10 12.01 -1.02 -31.07
N CYS A 11 12.83 -2.04 -30.86
CA CYS A 11 12.55 -3.07 -29.86
C CYS A 11 12.50 -2.52 -28.43
N ALA A 12 13.39 -1.58 -28.07
CA ALA A 12 13.39 -0.95 -26.76
C ALA A 12 12.13 -0.11 -26.50
N LEU A 13 11.65 0.63 -27.51
CA LEU A 13 10.44 1.43 -27.42
C LEU A 13 9.17 0.56 -27.29
N LEU A 14 9.11 -0.56 -28.03
CA LEU A 14 8.01 -1.51 -27.93
C LEU A 14 7.97 -2.18 -26.54
N ALA A 15 9.12 -2.59 -26.00
CA ALA A 15 9.19 -3.18 -24.67
C ALA A 15 8.74 -2.21 -23.56
N ALA A 16 9.04 -0.92 -23.68
CA ALA A 16 8.60 0.09 -22.72
C ALA A 16 7.06 0.32 -22.72
N SER A 17 6.38 0.09 -23.85
CA SER A 17 4.93 0.26 -23.96
C SER A 17 4.10 -0.87 -23.34
N CYS A 18 4.71 -2.02 -23.08
CA CYS A 18 4.04 -3.21 -22.51
C CYS A 18 4.17 -3.33 -20.99
N ALA A 19 4.68 -2.31 -20.29
CA ALA A 19 4.76 -2.32 -18.83
C ALA A 19 3.34 -2.21 -18.23
N VAL A 20 2.66 -3.35 -18.08
CA VAL A 20 1.48 -3.46 -17.22
C VAL A 20 1.93 -3.07 -15.81
N GLY A 21 1.41 -1.95 -15.31
CA GLY A 21 1.77 -1.47 -13.98
C GLY A 21 1.32 -2.46 -12.92
N ALA A 22 2.25 -2.97 -12.11
CA ALA A 22 1.92 -3.68 -10.89
C ALA A 22 1.12 -2.71 -9.99
N ARG A 23 -0.19 -2.93 -9.90
CA ARG A 23 -1.09 -2.21 -9.00
C ARG A 23 -0.88 -2.74 -7.58
N ALA A 24 -1.12 -1.91 -6.57
CA ALA A 24 -1.06 -2.32 -5.18
C ALA A 24 -2.34 -3.08 -4.75
N ASP A 25 -2.80 -4.04 -5.56
CA ASP A 25 -4.04 -4.80 -5.39
C ASP A 25 -3.85 -5.96 -4.41
N GLY A 26 -3.65 -5.66 -3.11
CA GLY A 26 -3.21 -6.68 -2.15
C GLY A 26 -4.29 -7.61 -1.60
N LEU A 27 -5.57 -7.20 -1.63
CA LEU A 27 -6.65 -8.00 -1.03
C LEU A 27 -7.69 -8.40 -2.09
N PRO A 28 -7.86 -9.70 -2.42
CA PRO A 28 -8.84 -10.18 -3.39
C PRO A 28 -10.26 -10.33 -2.81
N VAL A 29 -10.71 -9.37 -1.99
CA VAL A 29 -12.08 -9.35 -1.44
C VAL A 29 -12.61 -7.92 -1.39
N LEU A 30 -13.94 -7.77 -1.50
CA LEU A 30 -14.62 -6.49 -1.30
C LEU A 30 -15.06 -6.32 0.16
N GLY A 31 -15.10 -5.07 0.61
CA GLY A 31 -15.73 -4.69 1.88
C GLY A 31 -14.95 -5.03 3.16
N ILE A 32 -13.76 -5.62 3.06
CA ILE A 32 -12.85 -5.83 4.20
C ILE A 32 -11.81 -4.72 4.19
N ASP A 33 -11.72 -3.99 5.31
CA ASP A 33 -10.78 -2.88 5.50
C ASP A 33 -10.14 -2.96 6.89
N ALA A 34 -8.80 -2.90 6.92
CA ALA A 34 -8.02 -2.86 8.15
C ALA A 34 -7.44 -1.46 8.42
N GLY A 35 -7.82 -0.43 7.66
CA GLY A 35 -7.21 0.88 7.74
C GLY A 35 -7.37 1.56 9.11
N GLY A 36 -8.59 1.57 9.64
CA GLY A 36 -8.90 2.19 10.93
C GLY A 36 -8.44 1.36 12.14
N THR A 37 -8.48 0.03 12.03
CA THR A 37 -8.01 -0.89 13.09
C THR A 37 -6.49 -0.98 13.12
N GLY A 38 -5.85 -0.97 11.96
CA GLY A 38 -4.41 -0.86 11.78
C GLY A 38 -3.60 -2.10 12.17
N VAL A 39 -2.28 -1.99 12.00
CA VAL A 39 -1.31 -3.02 12.34
C VAL A 39 -0.45 -2.59 13.53
N ALA A 40 -0.33 -3.46 14.52
CA ALA A 40 0.52 -3.21 15.69
C ALA A 40 1.99 -3.50 15.37
N SER A 41 2.90 -2.71 15.95
CA SER A 41 4.31 -3.06 15.99
C SER A 41 4.56 -4.26 16.91
N ILE A 42 5.56 -5.08 16.58
CA ILE A 42 5.94 -6.25 17.39
C ILE A 42 6.37 -5.85 18.82
N ALA A 43 7.00 -4.69 18.95
CA ALA A 43 7.38 -4.13 20.25
C ALA A 43 6.18 -3.60 21.07
N GLY A 44 4.97 -3.56 20.48
CA GLY A 44 3.75 -3.10 21.15
C GLY A 44 3.73 -1.62 21.52
N ASN A 45 4.68 -0.83 21.01
CA ASN A 45 4.83 0.59 21.37
C ASN A 45 4.21 1.55 20.33
N ALA A 46 3.69 1.00 19.24
CA ALA A 46 3.05 1.74 18.16
C ALA A 46 2.02 0.88 17.45
N ARG A 47 1.00 1.55 16.90
CA ARG A 47 0.07 1.02 15.91
C ARG A 47 0.06 1.94 14.70
N TYR A 48 0.01 1.37 13.51
CA TYR A 48 -0.08 2.12 12.25
C TYR A 48 -1.49 2.00 11.70
N VAL A 49 -2.11 3.13 11.43
CA VAL A 49 -3.47 3.23 10.87
C VAL A 49 -3.45 4.08 9.61
N THR A 50 -4.43 3.88 8.74
CA THR A 50 -4.69 4.72 7.58
C THR A 50 -6.08 5.33 7.67
N LEU A 51 -6.16 6.64 7.41
CA LEU A 51 -7.41 7.39 7.38
C LEU A 51 -7.55 8.04 6.00
N LEU A 52 -8.71 7.88 5.36
CA LEU A 52 -8.99 8.57 4.11
C LEU A 52 -9.25 10.05 4.36
N ALA A 53 -8.60 10.90 3.57
CA ALA A 53 -8.72 12.35 3.59
C ALA A 53 -8.99 12.85 2.16
N GLY A 54 -10.18 12.57 1.65
CA GLY A 54 -10.54 12.79 0.25
C GLY A 54 -9.74 11.87 -0.69
N GLY A 55 -9.08 12.42 -1.70
CA GLY A 55 -8.19 11.69 -2.62
C GLY A 55 -6.79 11.39 -2.06
N LYS A 56 -6.62 11.49 -0.75
CA LYS A 56 -5.37 11.30 -0.03
C LYS A 56 -5.56 10.35 1.13
N THR A 57 -4.46 9.82 1.66
CA THR A 57 -4.44 8.93 2.81
C THR A 57 -3.51 9.49 3.87
N VAL A 58 -4.01 9.68 5.08
CA VAL A 58 -3.16 9.93 6.25
C VAL A 58 -2.71 8.59 6.80
N VAL A 59 -1.40 8.36 6.81
CA VAL A 59 -0.79 7.27 7.55
C VAL A 59 -0.40 7.83 8.91
N ALA A 60 -0.93 7.28 9.99
CA ALA A 60 -0.60 7.71 11.35
C ALA A 60 0.04 6.55 12.12
N ARG A 61 1.15 6.87 12.78
CA ARG A 61 1.72 6.04 13.85
C ARG A 61 1.16 6.57 15.16
N ILE A 62 0.44 5.74 15.89
CA ILE A 62 -0.23 6.11 17.14
C ILE A 62 0.29 5.29 18.32
N ASP A 63 0.22 5.88 19.50
CA ASP A 63 0.37 5.18 20.77
C ASP A 63 -0.81 4.22 20.96
N PRO A 64 -0.59 2.90 21.06
CA PRO A 64 -1.69 1.94 21.13
C PRO A 64 -2.46 2.00 22.45
N ARG A 65 -1.93 2.63 23.51
CA ARG A 65 -2.59 2.70 24.82
C ARG A 65 -3.50 3.92 24.94
N GLY A 66 -3.07 5.05 24.38
CA GLY A 66 -3.77 6.33 24.51
C GLY A 66 -4.29 6.93 23.21
N GLY A 67 -4.00 6.32 22.05
CA GLY A 67 -4.41 6.82 20.73
C GLY A 67 -3.68 8.08 20.26
N ARG A 68 -2.74 8.61 21.05
CA ARG A 68 -1.95 9.80 20.70
C ARG A 68 -1.18 9.58 19.41
N VAL A 69 -1.29 10.51 18.47
CA VAL A 69 -0.49 10.50 17.23
C VAL A 69 0.97 10.75 17.57
N LEU A 70 1.83 9.78 17.27
CA LEU A 70 3.28 9.84 17.44
C LEU A 70 3.96 10.44 16.21
N ALA A 71 3.45 10.11 15.02
CA ALA A 71 3.90 10.64 13.74
C ALA A 71 2.80 10.48 12.69
N SER A 72 2.83 11.28 11.64
CA SER A 72 1.91 11.12 10.51
C SER A 72 2.57 11.51 9.19
N THR A 73 2.03 10.99 8.09
CA THR A 73 2.42 11.34 6.73
C THR A 73 1.18 11.33 5.84
N LEU A 74 1.07 12.33 4.95
CA LEU A 74 -0.02 12.42 3.99
C LEU A 74 0.45 11.90 2.63
N LEU A 75 -0.21 10.88 2.13
CA LEU A 75 0.06 10.28 0.82
C LEU A 75 -1.03 10.68 -0.17
N ARG A 76 -0.63 10.96 -1.42
CA ARG A 76 -1.58 11.15 -2.53
C ARG A 76 -2.05 9.78 -2.99
N GLY A 77 -3.36 9.58 -3.12
CA GLY A 77 -3.95 8.29 -3.43
C GLY A 77 -4.77 7.72 -2.27
N ARG A 78 -5.56 6.70 -2.58
CA ARG A 78 -6.43 6.00 -1.64
C ARG A 78 -5.78 4.68 -1.27
N PHE A 79 -5.20 4.62 -0.09
CA PHE A 79 -4.49 3.47 0.42
C PHE A 79 -5.09 3.01 1.74
N THR A 80 -4.92 1.73 2.05
CA THR A 80 -5.26 1.17 3.35
C THR A 80 -4.19 0.21 3.85
N ILE A 81 -4.21 -0.05 5.16
CA ILE A 81 -3.49 -1.17 5.77
C ILE A 81 -4.07 -2.48 5.22
N PRO A 82 -3.24 -3.42 4.74
CA PRO A 82 -3.71 -4.71 4.27
C PRO A 82 -4.44 -5.49 5.36
N ALA A 83 -5.69 -5.88 5.09
CA ALA A 83 -6.27 -7.02 5.77
C ALA A 83 -5.73 -8.31 5.13
N VAL A 84 -5.43 -9.32 5.93
CA VAL A 84 -4.85 -10.61 5.47
C VAL A 84 -5.71 -11.81 5.82
N ALA A 85 -6.85 -11.58 6.48
CA ALA A 85 -7.86 -12.59 6.75
C ALA A 85 -9.27 -11.98 6.66
N TYR A 86 -10.28 -12.84 6.50
CA TYR A 86 -11.69 -12.45 6.35
C TYR A 86 -12.29 -11.77 7.59
N ASP A 87 -11.67 -11.93 8.74
CA ASP A 87 -12.06 -11.26 9.99
C ASP A 87 -11.51 -9.81 10.09
N GLY A 88 -10.80 -9.33 9.06
CA GLY A 88 -10.19 -8.01 9.04
C GLY A 88 -8.84 -7.93 9.77
N SER A 89 -8.24 -9.07 10.14
CA SER A 89 -6.88 -9.09 10.71
C SER A 89 -5.88 -8.36 9.81
N ALA A 90 -5.11 -7.45 10.39
CA ALA A 90 -4.19 -6.59 9.66
C ALA A 90 -2.77 -7.17 9.57
N SER A 91 -2.03 -6.80 8.52
CA SER A 91 -0.58 -7.04 8.42
C SER A 91 0.09 -5.97 7.56
N GLY A 92 1.31 -6.23 7.10
CA GLY A 92 2.06 -5.35 6.20
C GLY A 92 3.15 -4.51 6.88
N LEU A 93 3.31 -4.60 8.20
CA LEU A 93 4.49 -4.06 8.88
C LEU A 93 5.61 -5.10 8.87
N SER A 94 6.80 -4.73 8.41
CA SER A 94 7.97 -5.61 8.47
C SER A 94 8.33 -5.96 9.91
N ALA A 95 8.98 -7.11 10.12
CA ALA A 95 9.36 -7.58 11.45
C ALA A 95 10.26 -6.59 12.22
N ASP A 96 11.10 -5.83 11.49
CA ASP A 96 11.94 -4.77 12.06
C ASP A 96 11.20 -3.43 12.28
N GLY A 97 9.93 -3.33 11.91
CA GLY A 97 9.08 -2.15 12.05
C GLY A 97 9.45 -0.98 11.13
N LYS A 98 10.38 -1.16 10.18
CA LYS A 98 10.90 -0.07 9.34
C LYS A 98 10.15 0.15 8.05
N ARG A 99 9.38 -0.85 7.59
CA ARG A 99 8.63 -0.80 6.35
C ARG A 99 7.18 -1.12 6.61
N LEU A 100 6.30 -0.25 6.13
CA LEU A 100 4.87 -0.46 6.13
C LEU A 100 4.42 -0.59 4.68
N VAL A 101 3.83 -1.73 4.36
CA VAL A 101 3.16 -2.00 3.08
C VAL A 101 1.75 -1.43 3.16
N LEU A 102 1.34 -0.77 2.08
CA LEU A 102 -0.01 -0.26 1.87
C LEU A 102 -0.57 -0.83 0.58
N ILE A 103 -1.89 -0.95 0.51
CA ILE A 103 -2.60 -1.45 -0.66
C ILE A 103 -3.67 -0.45 -1.10
N GLU A 104 -4.09 -0.53 -2.35
CA GLU A 104 -5.31 0.13 -2.80
C GLU A 104 -6.51 -0.73 -2.36
N PRO A 105 -7.53 -0.15 -1.70
CA PRO A 105 -8.74 -0.89 -1.36
C PRO A 105 -9.42 -1.39 -2.64
N ARG A 106 -9.77 -2.68 -2.68
CA ARG A 106 -10.48 -3.24 -3.82
C ARG A 106 -11.89 -2.68 -3.90
N GLN A 107 -12.23 -2.09 -5.05
CA GLN A 107 -13.56 -1.47 -5.28
C GLN A 107 -14.49 -2.35 -6.11
N SER A 108 -13.94 -3.22 -6.95
CA SER A 108 -14.70 -4.18 -7.74
C SER A 108 -13.89 -5.45 -7.96
N PHE A 109 -14.59 -6.52 -8.29
CA PHE A 109 -14.00 -7.65 -8.99
C PHE A 109 -13.92 -7.32 -10.48
N PRO A 110 -13.15 -8.11 -11.27
CA PRO A 110 -13.52 -8.29 -12.67
C PRO A 110 -15.01 -8.62 -12.83
#